data_AF-A0A353C673-F1
#
_entry.id   AF-A0A353C673-F1
#
_cell.length_a   1.000
_cell.length_b   1.000
_cell.length_c   1.000
_cell.angle_alpha   90.00
_cell.angle_beta   90.00
_cell.angle_gamma   90.00
#
_symmetry.space_group_name_H-M   'P 1'
#
loop_
_entity.id
_entity.type
_entity.pdbx_description
1 polymer ?
#
loop_
_entity_poly.entity_id
_entity_poly.type
_entity_poly.pdbx_seq_one_letter_code
_entity_poly.pdbx_strand_id
1 'polypeptide(L)'
;AFTIIGLLQKKEQFLGGGGGRGDQSNTIYLPFESAARIKPNADDIFIMAIAREGRLRQAQDQVEDLLRVRRQVSYGEKNNFSLSTADSIIDQFQSITAGVALAMVVISSIGLLIGGVGGMNIMLVSVTERTREIGIRKALGAKQSDILLQFLIEAGTLTGFGGLVGLLIGWALTQLISLVFPSYVPYWAPPLGFFASVLIGLFFGLFPAWKAARLDPIEALRYE
;
A
#
# COMPACT_ATOMS: atom_id res chain seq x y z
N ALA A 1 16.19 29.92 -40.08
CA ALA A 1 15.65 30.59 -38.88
C ALA A 1 14.25 30.04 -38.62
N PHE A 2 13.86 29.86 -37.35
CA PHE A 2 12.50 29.43 -36.98
C PHE A 2 11.68 30.62 -36.52
N THR A 3 10.40 30.63 -36.88
CA THR A 3 9.44 31.66 -36.45
C THR A 3 8.49 31.04 -35.43
N ILE A 4 8.35 31.69 -34.26
CA ILE A 4 7.40 31.26 -33.23
C ILE A 4 5.99 31.67 -33.67
N ILE A 5 5.10 30.69 -33.87
CA ILE A 5 3.73 30.92 -34.37
C ILE A 5 2.67 30.87 -33.26
N GLY A 6 3.03 30.43 -32.06
CA GLY A 6 2.12 30.31 -30.93
C GLY A 6 2.79 29.75 -29.68
N LEU A 7 2.11 29.89 -28.55
CA LEU A 7 2.51 29.36 -27.26
C LEU A 7 1.41 28.44 -26.74
N LEU A 8 1.81 27.32 -26.15
CA LEU A 8 0.87 26.41 -25.48
C LEU A 8 0.53 26.94 -24.09
N GLN A 9 -0.68 26.64 -23.62
CA GLN A 9 -1.05 26.92 -22.24
C GLN A 9 -0.20 26.05 -21.32
N LYS A 10 0.36 26.67 -20.27
CA LYS A 10 1.14 25.95 -19.26
C LYS A 10 0.24 24.92 -18.58
N LYS A 11 0.64 23.64 -18.66
CA LYS A 11 -0.01 22.57 -17.91
C LYS A 11 0.49 22.64 -16.47
N GLU A 12 -0.42 22.72 -15.51
CA GLU A 12 -0.02 22.70 -14.10
C GLU A 12 0.67 21.37 -13.77
N GLN A 13 1.91 21.48 -13.29
CA GLN A 13 2.69 20.34 -12.85
C GLN A 13 2.66 20.23 -11.35
N PHE A 14 2.29 19.04 -10.91
CA PHE A 14 1.98 18.75 -9.53
C PHE A 14 3.26 18.64 -8.64
N LEU A 15 4.41 18.23 -9.20
CA LEU A 15 5.72 18.22 -8.52
C LEU A 15 6.84 18.56 -9.50
N GLY A 16 7.80 19.39 -9.07
CA GLY A 16 9.05 19.61 -9.81
C GLY A 16 8.94 20.53 -11.04
N GLY A 17 8.23 21.66 -10.92
CA GLY A 17 8.16 22.72 -11.93
C GLY A 17 9.47 23.51 -12.11
N GLY A 18 10.57 22.80 -12.31
CA GLY A 18 11.91 23.34 -12.46
C GLY A 18 12.79 22.46 -13.35
N GLY A 19 12.54 22.47 -14.66
CA GLY A 19 13.56 22.15 -15.68
C GLY A 19 14.05 20.69 -15.76
N GLY A 20 13.40 19.73 -15.10
CA GLY A 20 13.73 18.31 -15.22
C GLY A 20 13.18 17.66 -16.51
N ARG A 21 13.65 16.45 -16.84
CA ARG A 21 13.17 15.64 -18.00
C ARG A 21 11.66 15.34 -18.00
N GLY A 22 10.98 15.58 -16.88
CA GLY A 22 9.53 15.44 -16.75
C GLY A 22 8.76 16.75 -16.97
N ASP A 23 9.40 17.91 -17.14
CA ASP A 23 8.77 19.22 -17.31
C ASP A 23 8.09 19.34 -18.68
N GLN A 24 6.78 19.11 -18.72
CA GLN A 24 5.99 19.22 -19.94
C GLN A 24 5.84 20.69 -20.40
N SER A 25 6.23 21.66 -19.57
CA SER A 25 6.16 23.10 -19.88
C SER A 25 7.26 23.56 -20.82
N ASN A 26 8.36 22.81 -20.97
CA ASN A 26 9.46 23.15 -21.87
C ASN A 26 9.49 22.25 -23.11
N THR A 27 8.35 22.18 -23.82
CA THR A 27 8.19 21.38 -25.03
C THR A 27 8.03 22.27 -26.25
N ILE A 28 8.80 22.00 -27.32
CA ILE A 28 8.69 22.70 -28.60
C ILE A 28 8.07 21.75 -29.62
N TYR A 29 6.99 22.19 -30.27
CA TYR A 29 6.37 21.46 -31.38
C TYR A 29 6.84 22.03 -32.70
N LEU A 30 7.28 21.15 -33.59
CA LEU A 30 7.79 21.48 -34.92
C LEU A 30 7.16 20.52 -35.94
N PRO A 31 6.95 20.94 -37.20
CA PRO A 31 6.58 20.01 -38.26
C PRO A 31 7.63 18.89 -38.39
N PHE A 32 7.17 17.65 -38.59
CA PHE A 32 8.02 16.45 -38.59
C PHE A 32 9.20 16.58 -39.58
N GLU A 33 8.95 17.01 -40.80
CA GLU A 33 9.98 17.21 -41.84
C GLU A 33 11.06 18.23 -41.41
N SER A 34 10.66 19.28 -40.68
CA SER A 34 11.60 20.27 -40.16
C SER A 34 12.42 19.71 -39.01
N ALA A 35 11.81 18.93 -38.12
CA ALA A 35 12.50 18.26 -37.03
C ALA A 35 13.51 17.22 -37.53
N ALA A 36 13.14 16.43 -38.56
CA ALA A 36 13.99 15.43 -39.18
C ALA A 36 15.26 16.04 -39.81
N ARG A 37 15.18 17.26 -40.36
CA ARG A 37 16.36 17.97 -40.88
C ARG A 37 17.32 18.44 -39.80
N ILE A 38 16.81 18.80 -38.63
CA ILE A 38 17.63 19.25 -37.49
C ILE A 38 18.30 18.06 -36.81
N LYS A 39 17.60 16.94 -36.69
CA LYS A 39 18.09 15.72 -36.06
C LYS A 39 17.88 14.52 -37.00
N PRO A 40 18.69 14.40 -38.07
CA PRO A 40 18.52 13.34 -39.08
C PRO A 40 18.78 11.93 -38.56
N ASN A 41 19.58 11.80 -37.49
CA ASN A 41 19.91 10.52 -36.86
C ASN A 41 19.02 10.25 -35.63
N ALA A 42 17.76 10.65 -35.67
CA ALA A 42 16.80 10.33 -34.62
C ALA A 42 16.24 8.93 -34.85
N ASP A 43 16.64 7.96 -34.02
CA ASP A 43 16.26 6.55 -34.21
C ASP A 43 14.93 6.19 -33.50
N ASP A 44 14.43 7.06 -32.62
CA ASP A 44 13.20 6.86 -31.85
C ASP A 44 12.05 7.68 -32.44
N ILE A 45 11.24 7.04 -33.29
CA ILE A 45 10.00 7.61 -33.83
C ILE A 45 8.80 6.93 -33.16
N PHE A 46 7.99 7.72 -32.45
CA PHE A 46 6.73 7.26 -31.90
C PHE A 46 5.59 7.56 -32.89
N ILE A 47 4.83 6.54 -33.27
CA ILE A 47 3.66 6.66 -34.15
C ILE A 47 2.42 6.31 -33.34
N MET A 48 1.49 7.25 -33.25
CA MET A 48 0.19 7.00 -32.63
C MET A 48 -0.78 6.46 -33.68
N ALA A 49 -1.27 5.24 -33.46
CA ALA A 49 -2.32 4.62 -34.27
C ALA A 49 -3.59 4.48 -33.43
N ILE A 50 -4.74 4.82 -34.02
CA ILE A 50 -6.05 4.71 -33.37
C ILE A 50 -6.80 3.54 -34.00
N ALA A 51 -7.09 2.53 -33.19
CA ALA A 51 -7.91 1.40 -33.61
C ALA A 51 -9.40 1.76 -33.61
N ARG A 52 -10.18 1.10 -34.47
CA ARG A 52 -11.64 1.15 -34.36
C ARG A 52 -12.09 0.46 -33.08
N GLU A 53 -13.22 0.90 -32.52
CA GLU A 53 -13.80 0.32 -31.31
C GLU A 53 -13.90 -1.21 -31.40
N GLY A 54 -13.49 -1.90 -30.33
CA GLY A 54 -13.49 -3.36 -30.23
C GLY A 54 -12.45 -4.10 -31.07
N ARG A 55 -11.63 -3.40 -31.88
CA ARG A 55 -10.64 -4.03 -32.80
C ARG A 55 -9.19 -3.74 -32.44
N LEU A 56 -8.91 -3.41 -31.17
CA LEU A 56 -7.57 -3.06 -30.72
C LEU A 56 -6.54 -4.18 -30.97
N ARG A 57 -6.86 -5.43 -30.62
CA ARG A 57 -5.96 -6.58 -30.84
C ARG A 57 -5.67 -6.83 -32.30
N GLN A 58 -6.71 -6.86 -33.14
CA GLN A 58 -6.56 -7.01 -34.58
C GLN A 58 -5.71 -5.89 -35.19
N ALA A 59 -5.88 -4.66 -34.72
CA ALA A 59 -5.07 -3.53 -35.17
C ALA A 59 -3.60 -3.66 -34.72
N GLN A 60 -3.33 -4.17 -33.51
CA GLN A 60 -1.97 -4.46 -33.06
C GLN A 60 -1.29 -5.48 -33.96
N ASP A 61 -1.95 -6.61 -34.23
CA ASP A 61 -1.41 -7.66 -35.10
C ASP A 61 -1.11 -7.11 -36.51
N GLN A 62 -2.05 -6.34 -37.08
CA GLN A 62 -1.87 -5.73 -38.40
C GLN A 62 -0.71 -4.72 -38.44
N VAL A 63 -0.55 -3.91 -37.39
CA VAL A 63 0.55 -2.94 -37.29
C VAL A 63 1.87 -3.67 -37.08
N GLU A 64 1.89 -4.73 -36.28
CA GLU A 64 3.07 -5.57 -36.08
C GLU A 64 3.53 -6.18 -37.42
N ASP A 65 2.63 -6.84 -38.14
CA ASP A 65 2.93 -7.46 -39.43
C ASP A 65 3.45 -6.43 -40.44
N LEU A 66 2.78 -5.29 -40.56
CA LEU A 66 3.19 -4.20 -41.43
C LEU A 66 4.60 -3.70 -41.08
N LEU A 67 4.89 -3.51 -39.79
CA LEU A 67 6.18 -3.01 -39.34
C LEU A 67 7.29 -4.05 -39.50
N ARG A 68 7.03 -5.34 -39.27
CA ARG A 68 7.99 -6.42 -39.52
C ARG A 68 8.40 -6.46 -41.00
N VAL A 69 7.42 -6.39 -41.91
CA VAL A 69 7.68 -6.34 -43.36
C VAL A 69 8.47 -5.08 -43.72
N ARG A 70 8.04 -3.90 -43.26
CA ARG A 70 8.68 -2.63 -43.58
C ARG A 70 10.10 -2.52 -43.03
N ARG A 71 10.36 -3.09 -41.86
CA ARG A 71 11.68 -3.10 -41.21
C ARG A 71 12.52 -4.33 -41.56
N GLN A 72 12.02 -5.19 -42.46
CA GLN A 72 12.71 -6.41 -42.93
C GLN A 72 13.17 -7.32 -41.78
N VAL A 73 12.36 -7.45 -40.73
CA VAL A 73 12.66 -8.32 -39.59
C VAL A 73 12.47 -9.77 -40.01
N SER A 74 13.52 -10.60 -39.89
CA SER A 74 13.47 -11.99 -40.36
C SER A 74 12.47 -12.83 -39.55
N TYR A 75 12.07 -13.96 -40.12
CA TYR A 75 11.23 -14.92 -39.44
C TYR A 75 11.97 -15.52 -38.23
N GLY A 76 11.36 -15.49 -37.04
CA GLY A 76 11.96 -15.98 -35.79
C GLY A 76 12.83 -14.96 -35.04
N GLU A 77 13.15 -13.82 -35.65
CA GLU A 77 13.84 -12.72 -34.94
C GLU A 77 12.88 -11.90 -34.07
N LYS A 78 13.42 -11.37 -32.97
CA LYS A 78 12.70 -10.46 -32.07
C LYS A 78 12.47 -9.11 -32.78
N ASN A 79 11.31 -8.50 -32.56
CA ASN A 79 10.98 -7.19 -33.12
C ASN A 79 12.00 -6.14 -32.67
N ASN A 80 12.46 -5.31 -33.61
CA ASN A 80 13.30 -4.14 -33.35
C ASN A 80 12.46 -2.85 -33.12
N PHE A 81 11.19 -3.03 -32.77
CA PHE A 81 10.22 -1.99 -32.46
C PHE A 81 9.32 -2.47 -31.31
N SER A 82 8.74 -1.52 -30.58
CA SER A 82 7.79 -1.80 -29.51
C SER A 82 6.41 -1.27 -29.86
N LEU A 83 5.39 -2.04 -29.46
CA LEU A 83 4.00 -1.61 -29.47
C LEU A 83 3.59 -1.40 -28.02
N SER A 84 3.06 -0.22 -27.73
CA SER A 84 2.52 0.10 -26.41
C SER A 84 1.08 0.55 -26.56
N THR A 85 0.22 0.02 -25.71
CA THR A 85 -1.17 0.44 -25.63
C THR A 85 -1.44 1.18 -24.33
N ALA A 86 -2.52 1.96 -24.31
CA ALA A 86 -2.98 2.59 -23.08
C ALA A 86 -3.21 1.53 -21.98
N ASP A 87 -3.78 0.37 -22.33
CA ASP A 87 -4.01 -0.74 -21.41
C ASP A 87 -2.69 -1.30 -20.86
N SER A 88 -1.67 -1.51 -21.71
CA SER A 88 -0.36 -2.00 -21.26
C SER A 88 0.30 -1.07 -20.25
N ILE A 89 0.14 0.24 -20.41
CA ILE A 89 0.65 1.24 -19.46
C ILE A 89 -0.13 1.13 -18.14
N ILE A 90 -1.46 1.05 -18.20
CA ILE A 90 -2.32 0.90 -17.02
C ILE A 90 -1.96 -0.39 -16.25
N ASP A 91 -1.81 -1.52 -16.94
CA ASP A 91 -1.46 -2.81 -16.34
C ASP A 91 -0.09 -2.79 -15.67
N GLN A 92 0.88 -2.08 -16.27
CA GLN A 92 2.20 -1.89 -15.68
C GLN A 92 2.12 -1.06 -14.39
N PHE A 93 1.37 0.03 -14.39
CA PHE A 93 1.11 0.83 -13.19
C PHE A 93 0.37 0.04 -12.11
N GLN A 94 -0.64 -0.76 -12.49
CA GLN A 94 -1.35 -1.65 -11.56
C GLN A 94 -0.41 -2.70 -10.96
N SER A 95 0.48 -3.28 -11.76
CA SER A 95 1.46 -4.27 -11.27
C SER A 95 2.44 -3.66 -10.27
N ILE A 96 2.96 -2.47 -10.55
CA ILE A 96 3.87 -1.74 -9.64
C ILE A 96 3.14 -1.38 -8.34
N THR A 97 1.94 -0.80 -8.44
CA THR A 97 1.16 -0.40 -7.26
C THR A 97 0.73 -1.60 -6.43
N ALA A 98 0.37 -2.73 -7.05
CA ALA A 98 0.11 -3.99 -6.37
C ALA A 98 1.34 -4.52 -5.62
N GLY A 99 2.53 -4.45 -6.24
CA GLY A 99 3.78 -4.81 -5.59
C GLY A 99 4.09 -3.96 -4.35
N VAL A 100 3.89 -2.65 -4.45
CA VAL A 100 4.04 -1.72 -3.31
C VAL A 100 2.99 -2.02 -2.23
N ALA A 101 1.73 -2.25 -2.61
CA ALA A 101 0.68 -2.58 -1.66
C ALA A 101 1.00 -3.88 -0.89
N LEU A 102 1.51 -4.90 -1.57
CA LEU A 102 1.93 -6.15 -0.94
C LEU A 102 3.08 -5.92 0.05
N ALA A 103 4.09 -5.13 -0.33
CA ALA A 103 5.20 -4.79 0.57
C ALA A 103 4.70 -4.05 1.83
N MET A 104 3.76 -3.12 1.67
CA MET A 104 3.13 -2.42 2.80
C MET A 104 2.39 -3.39 3.72
N VAL A 105 1.61 -4.31 3.17
CA VAL A 105 0.91 -5.35 3.98
C VAL A 105 1.91 -6.19 4.78
N VAL A 106 3.03 -6.60 4.18
CA VAL A 106 4.07 -7.38 4.88
C VAL A 106 4.68 -6.57 6.02
N ILE A 107 5.11 -5.33 5.76
CA ILE A 107 5.74 -4.47 6.77
C ILE A 107 4.76 -4.18 7.91
N SER A 108 3.51 -3.83 7.58
CA SER A 108 2.45 -3.60 8.56
C SER A 108 2.17 -4.85 9.40
N SER A 109 2.15 -6.03 8.79
CA SER A 109 1.94 -7.30 9.51
C SER A 109 3.07 -7.59 10.51
N ILE A 110 4.33 -7.34 10.12
CA ILE A 110 5.48 -7.48 11.03
C ILE A 110 5.36 -6.48 12.19
N GLY A 111 5.01 -5.23 11.91
CA GLY A 111 4.80 -4.22 12.95
C GLY A 111 3.69 -4.61 13.94
N LEU A 112 2.59 -5.18 13.42
CA LEU A 112 1.50 -5.70 14.25
C LEU A 112 1.93 -6.89 15.11
N LEU A 113 2.76 -7.80 14.58
CA LEU A 113 3.31 -8.92 15.36
C LEU A 113 4.22 -8.43 16.48
N ILE A 114 5.12 -7.47 16.20
CA ILE A 114 6.02 -6.89 17.22
C ILE A 114 5.19 -6.20 18.32
N GLY A 115 4.19 -5.41 17.93
CA GLY A 115 3.27 -4.77 18.88
C GLY A 115 2.47 -5.78 19.70
N GLY A 116 1.97 -6.84 19.07
CA GLY A 116 1.22 -7.92 19.72
C GLY A 116 2.05 -8.70 20.75
N VAL A 117 3.28 -9.08 20.39
CA VAL A 117 4.22 -9.74 21.31
C VAL A 117 4.57 -8.82 22.48
N GLY A 118 4.78 -7.53 22.23
CA GLY A 118 5.00 -6.53 23.28
C GLY A 118 3.83 -6.45 24.24
N GLY A 119 2.60 -6.35 23.72
CA GLY A 119 1.37 -6.35 24.53
C GLY A 119 1.18 -7.62 25.35
N MET A 120 1.48 -8.79 24.75
CA MET A 120 1.47 -10.07 25.46
C MET A 120 2.44 -10.08 26.64
N ASN A 121 3.66 -9.57 26.45
CA ASN A 121 4.68 -9.55 27.51
C ASN A 121 4.27 -8.66 28.68
N ILE A 122 3.75 -7.46 28.39
CA ILE A 122 3.23 -6.55 29.43
C ILE A 122 2.11 -7.24 30.22
N MET A 123 1.23 -7.96 29.53
CA MET A 123 0.14 -8.69 30.18
C MET A 123 0.63 -9.85 31.05
N LEU A 124 1.66 -10.59 30.61
CA LEU A 124 2.28 -11.63 31.43
C LEU A 124 2.86 -11.06 32.72
N VAL A 125 3.57 -9.93 32.64
CA VAL A 125 4.11 -9.24 33.81
C VAL A 125 2.98 -8.75 34.73
N SER A 126 1.93 -8.14 34.17
CA SER A 126 0.78 -7.66 34.95
C SER A 126 0.04 -8.81 35.66
N VAL A 127 -0.09 -9.98 35.02
CA VAL A 127 -0.67 -11.17 35.66
C VAL A 127 0.19 -11.63 36.82
N THR A 128 1.52 -11.63 36.68
CA THR A 128 2.41 -12.02 37.77
C THR A 128 2.37 -11.05 38.95
N GLU A 129 2.28 -9.74 38.70
CA GLU A 129 2.13 -8.72 39.75
C GLU A 129 0.79 -8.85 40.48
N ARG A 130 -0.29 -9.14 39.74
CA ARG A 130 -1.66 -9.27 40.28
C ARG A 130 -2.01 -10.70 40.73
N THR A 131 -1.03 -11.61 40.86
CA THR A 131 -1.28 -13.03 41.16
C THR A 131 -2.12 -13.23 42.44
N ARG A 132 -1.78 -12.50 43.51
CA ARG A 132 -2.47 -12.58 44.81
C ARG A 132 -3.93 -12.13 44.73
N GLU A 133 -4.20 -11.07 43.97
CA GLU A 133 -5.58 -10.57 43.76
C GLU A 133 -6.44 -11.58 43.00
N ILE A 134 -5.86 -12.21 41.96
CA ILE A 134 -6.52 -13.25 41.17
C ILE A 134 -6.82 -14.48 42.04
N GLY A 135 -5.87 -14.87 42.92
CA GLY A 135 -6.04 -15.95 43.89
C GLY A 135 -7.20 -15.70 44.85
N ILE A 136 -7.30 -14.49 45.40
CA ILE A 136 -8.41 -14.08 46.28
C ILE A 136 -9.76 -14.17 45.56
N ARG A 137 -9.86 -13.67 44.31
CA ARG A 137 -11.11 -13.75 43.53
C ARG A 137 -11.55 -15.20 43.29
N LYS A 138 -10.61 -16.09 42.97
CA LYS A 138 -10.93 -17.51 42.78
C LYS A 138 -11.29 -18.22 44.09
N ALA A 139 -10.65 -17.88 45.20
CA ALA A 139 -11.01 -18.42 46.52
C ALA A 139 -12.43 -18.00 46.94
N LEU A 140 -12.90 -16.83 46.49
CA LEU A 140 -14.28 -16.34 46.68
C LEU A 140 -15.28 -16.93 45.67
N GLY A 141 -14.85 -17.81 44.76
CA GLY A 141 -15.72 -18.54 43.83
C GLY A 141 -15.78 -17.99 42.40
N ALA A 142 -14.92 -17.05 42.00
CA ALA A 142 -14.83 -16.60 40.60
C ALA A 142 -14.46 -17.77 39.67
N LYS A 143 -15.18 -17.92 38.55
CA LYS A 143 -14.90 -18.98 37.57
C LYS A 143 -13.66 -18.61 36.75
N GLN A 144 -13.01 -19.63 36.19
CA GLN A 144 -11.90 -19.42 35.24
C GLN A 144 -12.34 -18.55 34.04
N SER A 145 -13.60 -18.68 33.60
CA SER A 145 -14.18 -17.87 32.55
C SER A 145 -14.24 -16.38 32.89
N ASP A 146 -14.48 -16.03 34.15
CA ASP A 146 -14.66 -14.64 34.59
C ASP A 146 -13.30 -13.91 34.55
N ILE A 147 -12.26 -14.59 35.03
CA ILE A 147 -10.87 -14.10 34.96
C ILE A 147 -10.40 -13.99 33.51
N LEU A 148 -10.67 -15.02 32.69
CA LEU A 148 -10.30 -15.03 31.27
C LEU A 148 -10.94 -13.84 30.53
N LEU A 149 -12.25 -13.62 30.74
CA LEU A 149 -13.01 -12.58 30.07
C LEU A 149 -12.57 -11.18 30.51
N GLN A 150 -12.24 -11.00 31.79
CA GLN A 150 -11.68 -9.75 32.30
C GLN A 150 -10.37 -9.37 31.59
N PHE A 151 -9.41 -10.31 31.50
CA PHE A 151 -8.13 -10.05 30.83
C PHE A 151 -8.28 -9.88 29.32
N LEU A 152 -9.20 -10.60 28.68
CA LEU A 152 -9.52 -10.40 27.26
C LEU A 152 -10.13 -9.03 26.99
N ILE A 153 -10.99 -8.53 27.88
CA ILE A 153 -11.53 -7.16 27.79
C ILE A 153 -10.41 -6.13 28.01
N GLU A 154 -9.50 -6.35 28.97
CA GLU A 154 -8.34 -5.47 29.20
C GLU A 154 -7.45 -5.42 27.94
N ALA A 155 -7.14 -6.57 27.35
CA ALA A 155 -6.39 -6.66 26.09
C ALA A 155 -7.13 -5.98 24.91
N GLY A 156 -8.42 -6.24 24.76
CA GLY A 156 -9.25 -5.68 23.69
C GLY A 156 -9.43 -4.16 23.80
N THR A 157 -9.57 -3.64 25.03
CA THR A 157 -9.69 -2.19 25.27
C THR A 157 -8.35 -1.47 25.06
N LEU A 158 -7.24 -2.03 25.53
CA LEU A 158 -5.90 -1.48 25.28
C LEU A 158 -5.57 -1.44 23.78
N THR A 159 -5.80 -2.54 23.07
CA THR A 159 -5.53 -2.62 21.64
C THR A 159 -6.54 -1.84 20.81
N GLY A 160 -7.81 -1.80 21.19
CA GLY A 160 -8.81 -0.93 20.58
C GLY A 160 -8.47 0.55 20.73
N PHE A 161 -8.05 0.98 21.92
CA PHE A 161 -7.61 2.35 22.14
C PHE A 161 -6.33 2.68 21.35
N GLY A 162 -5.34 1.80 21.37
CA GLY A 162 -4.13 1.93 20.55
C GLY A 162 -4.45 1.98 19.05
N GLY A 163 -5.39 1.16 18.58
CA GLY A 163 -5.88 1.14 17.21
C GLY A 163 -6.58 2.46 16.81
N LEU A 164 -7.42 3.03 17.69
CA LEU A 164 -8.04 4.34 17.47
C LEU A 164 -7.00 5.45 17.38
N VAL A 165 -6.05 5.48 18.32
CA VAL A 165 -4.96 6.47 18.32
C VAL A 165 -4.11 6.33 17.05
N GLY A 166 -3.74 5.10 16.68
CA GLY A 166 -3.00 4.83 15.45
C GLY A 166 -3.76 5.27 14.20
N LEU A 167 -5.07 5.05 14.15
CA LEU A 167 -5.95 5.47 13.05
C LEU A 167 -6.05 7.00 12.96
N LEU A 168 -6.16 7.69 14.08
CA LEU A 168 -6.14 9.16 14.14
C LEU A 168 -4.80 9.72 13.65
N ILE A 169 -3.68 9.14 14.07
CA ILE A 169 -2.34 9.53 13.61
C ILE A 169 -2.20 9.29 12.11
N GLY A 170 -2.61 8.10 11.63
CA GLY A 170 -2.56 7.76 10.21
C GLY A 170 -3.43 8.69 9.36
N TRP A 171 -4.63 9.03 9.85
CA TRP A 171 -5.50 10.02 9.21
C TRP A 171 -4.84 11.40 9.16
N ALA A 172 -4.32 11.89 10.29
CA ALA A 172 -3.67 13.20 10.35
C ALA A 172 -2.47 13.30 9.39
N LEU A 173 -1.64 12.25 9.33
CA LEU A 173 -0.54 12.16 8.38
C LEU A 173 -1.02 12.17 6.94
N THR A 174 -2.10 11.43 6.64
CA THR A 174 -2.72 11.42 5.30
C THR A 174 -3.18 12.81 4.89
N GLN A 175 -3.83 13.56 5.80
CA GLN A 175 -4.25 14.93 5.54
C GLN A 175 -3.06 15.88 5.32
N LEU A 176 -1.97 15.70 6.07
CA LEU A 176 -0.76 16.50 5.88
C LEU A 176 -0.10 16.21 4.52
N ILE A 177 -0.05 14.94 4.12
CA ILE A 177 0.41 14.53 2.79
C ILE A 177 -0.53 15.07 1.71
N SER A 178 -1.84 15.15 1.98
CA SER A 178 -2.83 15.64 1.01
C SER A 178 -2.62 17.09 0.56
N LEU A 179 -1.88 17.88 1.35
CA LEU A 179 -1.52 19.26 1.01
C LEU A 179 -0.54 19.34 -0.17
N VAL A 180 0.25 18.28 -0.36
CA VAL A 180 1.34 18.25 -1.35
C VAL A 180 1.14 17.12 -2.37
N PHE A 181 0.33 16.10 -2.07
CA PHE A 181 0.07 14.92 -2.91
C PHE A 181 -1.42 14.57 -2.97
N PRO A 182 -2.02 14.21 -4.13
CA PRO A 182 -3.39 13.71 -4.14
C PRO A 182 -3.44 12.42 -3.32
N SER A 183 -4.16 12.46 -2.20
CA SER A 183 -4.29 11.33 -1.29
C SER A 183 -5.74 10.89 -1.24
N TYR A 184 -5.96 9.58 -1.33
CA TYR A 184 -7.28 8.96 -1.24
C TYR A 184 -7.22 7.79 -0.28
N VAL A 185 -8.08 7.82 0.74
CA VAL A 185 -8.27 6.70 1.66
C VAL A 185 -9.64 6.09 1.40
N PRO A 186 -9.72 4.81 1.00
CA PRO A 186 -11.00 4.18 0.78
C PRO A 186 -11.72 3.95 2.11
N TYR A 187 -13.04 4.15 2.12
CA TYR A 187 -13.86 4.08 3.34
C TYR A 187 -13.82 2.72 4.06
N TRP A 188 -13.46 1.64 3.37
CA TRP A 188 -13.34 0.31 3.95
C TRP A 188 -12.02 0.08 4.73
N ALA A 189 -10.97 0.86 4.45
CA ALA A 189 -9.65 0.62 5.04
C ALA A 189 -9.58 0.98 6.54
N PRO A 190 -10.11 2.13 7.01
CA PRO A 190 -10.11 2.46 8.43
C PRO A 190 -10.80 1.40 9.33
N PRO A 191 -12.05 0.95 9.06
CA PRO A 191 -12.68 -0.07 9.88
C PRO A 191 -11.91 -1.40 9.84
N LEU A 192 -11.39 -1.80 8.67
CA LEU A 192 -10.59 -3.03 8.57
C LEU A 192 -9.33 -2.97 9.45
N GLY A 193 -8.60 -1.84 9.42
CA GLY A 193 -7.41 -1.64 10.25
C GLY A 193 -7.73 -1.65 11.74
N PHE A 194 -8.83 -1.02 12.15
CA PHE A 194 -9.29 -1.04 13.54
C PHE A 194 -9.62 -2.47 14.02
N PHE A 195 -10.41 -3.23 13.25
CA PHE A 195 -10.74 -4.61 13.59
C PHE A 195 -9.50 -5.51 13.61
N ALA A 196 -8.57 -5.33 12.67
CA ALA A 196 -7.31 -6.07 12.66
C ALA A 196 -6.50 -5.83 13.95
N SER A 197 -6.43 -4.58 14.42
CA SER A 197 -5.75 -4.23 15.67
C SER A 197 -6.37 -4.92 16.90
N VAL A 198 -7.70 -4.88 17.02
CA VAL A 198 -8.42 -5.55 18.12
C VAL A 198 -8.25 -7.07 18.05
N LEU A 199 -8.39 -7.68 16.87
CA LEU A 199 -8.22 -9.12 16.68
C LEU A 199 -6.83 -9.60 17.09
N ILE A 200 -5.79 -8.85 16.72
CA ILE A 200 -4.41 -9.16 17.08
C ILE A 200 -4.21 -9.01 18.59
N GLY A 201 -4.78 -7.97 19.20
CA GLY A 201 -4.79 -7.80 20.65
C GLY A 201 -5.43 -8.96 21.41
N LEU A 202 -6.59 -9.42 20.95
CA LEU A 202 -7.28 -10.58 21.52
C LEU A 202 -6.48 -11.86 21.32
N PHE A 203 -5.88 -12.06 20.14
CA PHE A 203 -5.06 -13.23 19.84
C PHE A 203 -3.85 -13.34 20.78
N PHE A 204 -3.07 -12.26 20.90
CA PHE A 204 -1.90 -12.22 21.77
C PHE A 204 -2.27 -12.15 23.26
N GLY A 205 -3.45 -11.64 23.61
CA GLY A 205 -3.96 -11.61 24.98
C GLY A 205 -4.54 -12.94 25.46
N LEU A 206 -4.90 -13.84 24.57
CA LEU A 206 -5.51 -15.12 24.93
C LEU A 206 -4.59 -15.99 25.79
N PHE A 207 -3.31 -16.08 25.43
CA PHE A 207 -2.33 -16.88 26.18
C PHE A 207 -2.14 -16.41 27.64
N PRO A 208 -1.80 -15.13 27.91
CA PRO A 208 -1.66 -14.65 29.29
C PRO A 208 -2.98 -14.71 30.06
N ALA A 209 -4.12 -14.39 29.44
CA ALA A 209 -5.43 -14.48 30.07
C ALA A 209 -5.77 -15.91 30.49
N TRP A 210 -5.46 -16.89 29.63
CA TRP A 210 -5.62 -18.31 29.93
C TRP A 210 -4.71 -18.79 31.06
N LYS A 211 -3.45 -18.32 31.07
CA LYS A 211 -2.50 -18.59 32.15
C LYS A 211 -3.01 -18.04 33.49
N ALA A 212 -3.53 -16.80 33.50
CA ALA A 212 -4.12 -16.17 34.69
C ALA A 212 -5.33 -16.94 35.21
N ALA A 213 -6.24 -17.35 34.31
CA ALA A 213 -7.44 -18.10 34.64
C ALA A 213 -7.13 -19.46 35.31
N ARG A 214 -5.98 -20.08 35.01
CA ARG A 214 -5.57 -21.39 35.53
C ARG A 214 -4.69 -21.39 36.79
N LEU A 215 -4.30 -20.23 37.33
CA LEU A 215 -3.60 -20.14 38.62
C LEU A 215 -4.34 -20.88 39.76
N ASP A 216 -3.63 -21.68 40.55
CA ASP A 216 -4.20 -22.33 41.73
C ASP A 216 -4.40 -21.29 42.85
N PRO A 217 -5.60 -21.16 43.46
CA PRO A 217 -5.85 -20.21 44.55
C PRO A 217 -4.90 -20.39 45.73
N ILE A 218 -4.50 -21.63 46.04
CA ILE A 218 -3.64 -21.95 47.19
C ILE A 218 -2.21 -21.49 46.91
N GLU A 219 -1.69 -21.76 45.70
CA GLU A 219 -0.36 -21.27 45.29
C GLU A 219 -0.32 -19.74 45.19
N ALA A 220 -1.38 -19.13 44.67
CA ALA A 220 -1.47 -17.68 44.51
C ALA A 220 -1.50 -16.91 45.84
N LEU A 221 -2.00 -17.52 46.92
CA LEU A 221 -2.01 -16.94 48.28
C LEU A 221 -0.73 -17.20 49.06
N ARG A 222 0.07 -18.18 48.64
CA ARG A 222 1.35 -18.57 49.24
C ARG A 222 2.53 -17.77 48.68
N TYR A 223 2.34 -17.10 47.55
CA TYR A 223 3.29 -16.12 47.02
C TYR A 223 3.33 -14.88 47.93
N GLU A 224 4.52 -14.57 48.45
CA GLU A 224 4.84 -13.27 49.07
C GLU A 224 4.88 -12.16 48.01
#